data_AF-R1EBB7-F1
#
_entry.id   AF-R1EBB7-F1
#
_cell.length_a   1.000
_cell.length_b   1.000
_cell.length_c   1.000
_cell.angle_alpha   90.00
_cell.angle_beta   90.00
_cell.angle_gamma   90.00
#
_symmetry.space_group_name_H-M   'P 1'
#
loop_
_entity.id
_entity.type
_entity.pdbx_description
1 polymer ?
#
loop_
_entity_poly.entity_id
_entity_poly.type
_entity_poly.pdbx_seq_one_letter_code
_entity_poly.pdbx_strand_id
1 'polypeptide(L)'
;MAAGPSSDDFAPVAPPAPLERCREKLAHAVLSVLEEEGAGGDGASFSRPFAQQLAALVWDWSTTSLAVDLEHFSRHAKRAGVSIEDVQLAARRNPQTKALIDAEARRLRLQRKSEKRGREAAG
;
A
#
# COMPACT_ATOMS: atom_id res chain seq x y z
N MET A 1 15.23 -39.12 31.58
CA MET A 1 15.07 -39.35 30.13
C MET A 1 14.15 -38.26 29.62
N ALA A 2 14.69 -37.21 29.00
CA ALA A 2 13.89 -36.16 28.38
C ALA A 2 13.71 -36.50 26.90
N ALA A 3 12.47 -36.65 26.46
CA ALA A 3 12.14 -36.85 25.05
C ALA A 3 12.55 -35.59 24.29
N GLY A 4 13.44 -35.75 23.29
CA GLY A 4 13.80 -34.67 22.38
C GLY A 4 12.61 -34.26 21.51
N PRO A 5 12.64 -33.04 20.92
CA PRO A 5 11.58 -32.57 20.04
C PRO A 5 11.37 -33.55 18.88
N SER A 6 10.10 -33.84 18.62
CA SER A 6 9.64 -34.78 17.60
C SER A 6 10.03 -34.25 16.22
N SER A 7 10.40 -35.15 15.30
CA SER A 7 10.75 -34.83 13.91
C SER A 7 9.62 -34.17 13.12
N ASP A 8 8.40 -34.08 13.67
CA ASP A 8 7.27 -33.34 13.10
C ASP A 8 7.33 -31.82 13.33
N ASP A 9 8.18 -31.32 14.23
CA ASP A 9 8.34 -29.87 14.47
C ASP A 9 8.98 -29.11 13.29
N PHE A 10 9.53 -29.85 12.30
CA PHE A 10 10.13 -29.31 11.08
C PHE A 10 9.30 -29.61 9.81
N ALA A 11 8.00 -29.83 9.94
CA ALA A 11 7.13 -29.88 8.77
C ALA A 11 7.25 -28.56 7.99
N PRO A 12 7.45 -28.58 6.66
CA PRO A 12 7.48 -27.37 5.87
C PRO A 12 6.13 -26.67 5.99
N VAL A 13 6.11 -25.51 6.67
CA VAL A 13 4.92 -24.67 6.75
C VAL A 13 4.45 -24.40 5.33
N ALA A 14 3.22 -24.82 5.01
CA ALA A 14 2.65 -24.62 3.69
C ALA A 14 2.72 -23.12 3.34
N PRO A 15 3.02 -22.75 2.08
CA PRO A 15 3.13 -21.34 1.72
C PRO A 15 1.83 -20.62 2.06
N PRO A 16 1.90 -19.45 2.71
CA PRO A 16 0.71 -18.75 3.21
C PRO A 16 -0.27 -18.47 2.07
N ALA A 17 -1.56 -18.41 2.37
CA ALA A 17 -2.59 -18.16 1.37
C ALA A 17 -2.30 -16.85 0.59
N PRO A 18 -2.81 -16.67 -0.65
CA PRO A 18 -2.50 -15.48 -1.45
C PRO A 18 -2.74 -14.14 -0.72
N LEU A 19 -3.80 -14.06 0.08
CA LEU A 19 -4.11 -12.87 0.89
C LEU A 19 -3.13 -12.65 2.04
N GLU A 20 -2.69 -13.72 2.69
CA GLU A 20 -1.68 -13.66 3.75
C GLU A 20 -0.35 -13.16 3.20
N ARG A 21 0.06 -13.62 2.01
CA ARG A 21 1.25 -13.10 1.31
C ARG A 21 1.15 -11.61 1.01
N CYS A 22 -0.02 -11.13 0.59
CA CYS A 22 -0.23 -9.69 0.37
C CYS A 22 -0.14 -8.91 1.68
N ARG A 23 -0.70 -9.45 2.77
CA ARG A 23 -0.65 -8.84 4.10
C ARG A 23 0.78 -8.77 4.65
N GLU A 24 1.56 -9.83 4.49
CA GLU A 24 2.97 -9.86 4.87
C GLU A 24 3.79 -8.83 4.09
N LYS A 25 3.60 -8.74 2.76
CA LYS A 25 4.26 -7.73 1.93
C LYS A 25 3.88 -6.30 2.32
N LEU A 26 2.61 -6.06 2.64
CA LEU A 26 2.19 -4.76 3.16
C LEU A 26 2.87 -4.45 4.48
N ALA A 27 2.91 -5.41 5.41
CA ALA A 27 3.56 -5.23 6.70
C ALA A 27 5.06 -4.91 6.54
N HIS A 28 5.75 -5.58 5.62
CA HIS A 28 7.13 -5.25 5.28
C HIS A 28 7.27 -3.83 4.72
N ALA A 29 6.41 -3.42 3.79
CA ALA A 29 6.45 -2.06 3.24
C ALA A 29 6.22 -0.98 4.32
N VAL A 30 5.30 -1.22 5.26
CA VAL A 30 5.06 -0.33 6.40
C VAL A 30 6.30 -0.21 7.28
N LEU A 31 7.00 -1.32 7.54
CA LEU A 31 8.25 -1.31 8.31
C LEU A 31 9.33 -0.49 7.60
N SER A 32 9.51 -0.66 6.29
CA SER A 32 10.49 0.12 5.53
C SER A 32 10.21 1.62 5.59
N VAL A 33 8.94 2.05 5.48
CA VAL A 33 8.56 3.46 5.63
C VAL A 33 8.84 3.96 7.05
N LEU A 34 8.55 3.18 8.09
CA LEU A 34 8.88 3.55 9.47
C LEU A 34 10.39 3.67 9.72
N GLU A 35 11.20 2.82 9.10
CA GLU A 35 12.66 2.89 9.19
C GLU A 35 13.19 4.16 8.50
N GLU A 36 12.68 4.50 7.32
CA GLU A 36 13.02 5.74 6.60
C GLU A 36 12.66 7.00 7.41
N GLU A 37 11.45 7.04 7.97
CA GLU A 37 10.98 8.16 8.80
C GLU A 37 11.75 8.24 10.13
N GLY A 38 12.07 7.10 10.75
CA GLY A 38 12.85 7.04 11.99
C GLY A 38 14.30 7.48 11.79
N ALA A 39 14.89 7.18 10.64
CA ALA A 39 16.24 7.60 10.26
C ALA A 39 16.31 9.06 9.81
N GLY A 40 15.24 9.62 9.23
CA GLY A 40 15.15 11.00 8.77
C GLY A 40 14.71 12.01 9.84
N GLY A 41 14.13 11.56 10.94
CA GLY A 41 13.66 12.39 12.07
C GLY A 41 14.65 12.51 13.23
N ASP A 42 14.13 12.75 14.45
CA ASP A 42 14.88 12.94 15.71
C ASP A 42 15.66 11.69 16.21
N GLY A 43 15.85 10.67 15.37
CA GLY A 43 16.47 9.39 15.76
C GLY A 43 15.56 8.51 16.63
N ALA A 44 14.24 8.74 16.59
CA ALA A 44 13.27 7.97 17.36
C ALA A 44 13.09 6.56 16.76
N SER A 45 13.28 5.53 17.59
CA SER A 45 12.99 4.14 17.20
C SER A 45 11.51 3.82 17.47
N PHE A 46 10.83 3.29 16.46
CA PHE A 46 9.45 2.82 16.61
C PHE A 46 9.44 1.45 17.28
N SER A 47 8.52 1.26 18.24
CA SER A 47 8.38 -0.05 18.89
C SER A 47 7.82 -1.09 17.92
N ARG A 48 8.28 -2.34 18.04
CA ARG A 48 7.78 -3.46 17.24
C ARG A 48 6.25 -3.65 17.35
N PRO A 49 5.62 -3.57 18.54
CA PRO A 49 4.17 -3.65 18.65
C PRO A 49 3.46 -2.51 17.91
N PHE A 50 3.99 -1.29 17.96
CA PHE A 50 3.42 -0.16 17.21
C PHE A 50 3.42 -0.42 15.71
N ALA A 51 4.55 -0.87 15.15
CA ALA A 51 4.64 -1.16 13.73
C ALA A 51 3.68 -2.28 13.28
N GLN A 52 3.50 -3.32 14.11
CA GLN A 52 2.54 -4.39 13.85
C GLN A 52 1.09 -3.88 13.85
N GLN A 53 0.73 -3.03 14.81
CA GLN A 53 -0.61 -2.43 14.88
C GLN A 53 -0.86 -1.47 13.71
N LEU A 54 0.15 -0.69 13.32
CA LEU A 54 0.05 0.19 12.16
C LEU A 54 -0.17 -0.60 10.87
N ALA A 55 0.60 -1.68 10.65
CA ALA A 55 0.40 -2.55 9.50
C ALA A 55 -1.00 -3.19 9.48
N ALA A 56 -1.51 -3.61 10.63
CA ALA A 56 -2.87 -4.15 10.75
C ALA A 56 -3.93 -3.09 10.43
N LEU A 57 -3.76 -1.86 10.93
CA LEU A 57 -4.65 -0.74 10.67
C LEU A 57 -4.68 -0.36 9.18
N VAL A 58 -3.50 -0.29 8.54
CA VAL A 58 -3.40 0.04 7.11
C VAL A 58 -4.06 -1.07 6.27
N TRP A 59 -3.85 -2.34 6.63
CA TRP A 59 -4.51 -3.47 5.96
C TRP A 59 -6.04 -3.37 6.06
N ASP A 60 -6.55 -3.17 7.26
CA ASP A 60 -8.00 -3.08 7.50
C ASP A 60 -8.60 -1.91 6.73
N TRP A 61 -8.04 -0.70 6.87
CA TRP A 61 -8.52 0.47 6.16
C TRP A 61 -8.49 0.29 4.63
N SER A 62 -7.41 -0.32 4.11
CA SER A 62 -7.24 -0.52 2.66
C SER A 62 -8.30 -1.47 2.10
N THR A 63 -8.65 -2.51 2.85
CA THR A 63 -9.54 -3.59 2.39
C THR A 63 -11.02 -3.30 2.68
N THR A 64 -11.34 -2.65 3.79
CA THR A 64 -12.72 -2.41 4.22
C THR A 64 -13.28 -1.06 3.82
N SER A 65 -12.42 -0.04 3.70
CA SER A 65 -12.84 1.33 3.44
C SER A 65 -12.38 1.82 2.06
N LEU A 66 -11.07 1.86 1.82
CA LEU A 66 -10.54 2.45 0.58
C LEU A 66 -10.98 1.67 -0.66
N ALA A 67 -10.84 0.35 -0.66
CA ALA A 67 -11.23 -0.49 -1.81
C ALA A 67 -12.72 -0.34 -2.15
N VAL A 68 -13.57 -0.35 -1.11
CA VAL A 68 -15.03 -0.21 -1.26
C VAL A 68 -15.41 1.17 -1.82
N ASP A 69 -14.79 2.22 -1.30
CA ASP A 69 -15.00 3.59 -1.80
C ASP A 69 -14.61 3.71 -3.28
N LEU A 70 -13.45 3.17 -3.67
CA LEU A 70 -12.98 3.21 -5.07
C LEU A 70 -13.90 2.43 -6.02
N GLU A 71 -14.39 1.26 -5.58
CA GLU A 71 -15.39 0.51 -6.34
C GLU A 71 -16.66 1.35 -6.54
N HIS A 72 -17.19 1.95 -5.47
CA HIS A 72 -18.38 2.77 -5.57
C HIS A 72 -18.20 3.99 -6.48
N PHE A 73 -17.06 4.68 -6.42
CA PHE A 73 -16.80 5.85 -7.28
C PHE A 73 -16.73 5.47 -8.76
N SER A 74 -15.99 4.41 -9.08
CA SER A 74 -15.89 3.94 -10.47
C SER A 74 -17.24 3.45 -11.02
N ARG A 75 -18.02 2.71 -10.22
CA ARG A 75 -19.37 2.26 -10.58
C ARG A 75 -20.35 3.42 -10.73
N HIS A 76 -20.30 4.42 -9.86
CA HIS A 76 -21.12 5.63 -9.97
C HIS A 76 -20.87 6.36 -11.29
N ALA A 77 -19.61 6.40 -11.74
CA ALA A 77 -19.21 6.95 -13.04
C ALA A 77 -19.44 5.99 -14.22
N LYS A 78 -20.12 4.85 -14.02
CA LYS A 78 -20.37 3.80 -15.03
C LYS A 78 -19.10 3.25 -15.68
N ARG A 79 -17.99 3.23 -14.94
CA ARG A 79 -16.71 2.66 -15.36
C ARG A 79 -16.47 1.31 -14.68
N ALA A 80 -15.81 0.40 -15.39
CA ALA A 80 -15.36 -0.88 -14.83
C ALA A 80 -13.98 -0.79 -14.16
N GLY A 81 -13.21 0.28 -14.45
CA GLY A 81 -11.88 0.51 -13.91
C GLY A 81 -11.79 1.79 -13.09
N VAL A 82 -11.03 1.72 -11.99
CA VAL A 82 -10.69 2.87 -11.13
C VAL A 82 -9.79 3.84 -11.91
N SER A 83 -10.13 5.13 -11.85
CA SER A 83 -9.36 6.21 -12.48
C SER A 83 -8.69 7.11 -11.43
N ILE A 84 -7.86 8.06 -11.90
CA ILE A 84 -7.15 9.01 -11.02
C ILE A 84 -8.17 9.86 -10.24
N GLU A 85 -9.28 10.20 -10.87
CA GLU A 85 -10.34 11.02 -10.28
C GLU A 85 -11.00 10.32 -9.08
N ASP A 86 -11.12 8.99 -9.10
CA ASP A 86 -11.65 8.20 -7.98
C ASP A 86 -10.71 8.28 -6.76
N VAL A 87 -9.39 8.18 -6.99
CA VAL A 87 -8.36 8.29 -5.94
C VAL A 87 -8.31 9.70 -5.37
N GLN A 88 -8.41 10.72 -6.23
CA GLN A 88 -8.51 12.12 -5.80
C GLN A 88 -9.77 12.38 -4.97
N LEU A 89 -10.88 11.70 -5.29
CA LEU A 89 -12.12 11.79 -4.54
C LEU A 89 -12.04 11.06 -3.19
N ALA A 90 -11.31 9.94 -3.11
CA ALA A 90 -11.07 9.24 -1.85
C ALA A 90 -10.31 10.13 -0.85
N ALA A 91 -9.35 10.94 -1.33
CA ALA A 91 -8.57 11.86 -0.49
C ALA A 91 -9.34 13.11 -0.01
N ARG A 92 -10.61 13.31 -0.42
CA ARG A 92 -11.37 14.56 -0.20
C ARG A 92 -11.52 15.00 1.26
N ARG A 93 -11.45 14.05 2.21
CA ARG A 93 -11.67 14.32 3.64
C ARG A 93 -10.51 15.06 4.31
N ASN A 94 -9.30 14.96 3.76
CA ASN A 94 -8.13 15.64 4.28
C ASN A 94 -7.57 16.59 3.20
N PRO A 95 -7.74 17.92 3.34
CA PRO A 95 -7.28 18.90 2.35
C PRO A 95 -5.78 18.81 2.05
N GLN A 96 -4.96 18.54 3.06
CA GLN A 96 -3.51 18.41 2.88
C GLN A 96 -3.17 17.15 2.08
N THR A 97 -3.74 16.00 2.45
CA THR A 97 -3.58 14.76 1.67
C THR A 97 -4.08 14.94 0.25
N LYS A 98 -5.23 15.58 0.07
CA LYS A 98 -5.78 15.87 -1.26
C LYS A 98 -4.81 16.70 -2.10
N ALA A 99 -4.21 17.75 -1.54
CA ALA A 99 -3.25 18.58 -2.25
C ALA A 99 -2.02 17.78 -2.72
N LEU A 100 -1.49 16.90 -1.87
CA LEU A 100 -0.37 16.02 -2.21
C LEU A 100 -0.75 15.04 -3.34
N ILE A 101 -1.89 14.38 -3.23
CA ILE A 101 -2.40 13.45 -4.25
C ILE A 101 -2.67 14.18 -5.58
N ASP A 102 -3.22 15.40 -5.54
CA ASP A 102 -3.46 16.21 -6.74
C ASP A 102 -2.15 16.64 -7.41
N ALA A 103 -1.12 16.99 -6.63
CA ALA A 103 0.20 17.30 -7.15
C ALA A 103 0.83 16.09 -7.84
N GLU A 104 0.76 14.93 -7.21
CA GLU A 104 1.32 13.69 -7.75
C GLU A 104 0.57 13.23 -9.02
N ALA A 105 -0.75 13.36 -9.03
CA ALA A 105 -1.57 13.11 -10.22
C ALA A 105 -1.15 14.00 -11.40
N ARG A 106 -0.84 15.29 -11.16
CA ARG A 106 -0.31 16.18 -12.20
C ARG A 106 1.06 15.70 -12.70
N ARG A 107 1.96 15.34 -11.78
CA ARG A 107 3.30 14.83 -12.12
C ARG A 107 3.23 13.61 -13.03
N LEU A 108 2.40 12.61 -12.68
CA LEU A 108 2.24 11.37 -13.46
C LEU A 108 1.61 11.62 -14.83
N ARG A 109 0.65 12.55 -14.94
CA ARG A 109 0.06 12.94 -16.23
C ARG A 109 1.11 13.57 -17.17
N LEU A 110 2.01 14.40 -16.64
CA LEU A 110 3.11 14.99 -17.40
C LEU A 110 4.13 13.93 -17.85
N GLN A 111 4.51 13.01 -16.97
CA GLN A 111 5.44 11.92 -17.27
C GLN A 111 4.94 11.03 -18.42
N ARG A 112 3.66 10.64 -18.39
CA ARG A 112 3.05 9.86 -19.48
C ARG A 112 3.05 10.60 -20.81
N LYS A 113 2.86 11.93 -20.78
CA LYS A 113 2.90 12.77 -21.98
C LYS A 113 4.31 12.84 -22.57
N SER A 114 5.36 12.94 -21.75
CA SER A 114 6.74 12.93 -22.24
C SER A 114 7.14 11.57 -22.81
N GLU A 115 6.77 10.46 -22.15
CA GLU A 115 7.06 9.11 -22.63
C GLU A 115 6.42 8.83 -24.00
N LYS A 116 5.16 9.26 -24.19
CA LYS A 116 4.45 9.14 -25.47
C LYS A 116 5.17 9.90 -26.59
N ARG A 117 5.56 11.15 -26.34
CA ARG A 117 6.31 11.97 -27.30
C ARG A 117 7.68 11.36 -27.65
N GLY A 118 8.36 10.76 -26.68
CA GLY A 118 9.63 10.07 -26.91
C GLY A 118 9.49 8.84 -27.81
N ARG A 119 8.41 8.07 -27.66
CA ARG A 119 8.11 6.93 -28.54
C ARG A 119 7.74 7.37 -29.96
N GLU A 120 6.96 8.44 -30.10
CA GLU A 120 6.56 8.98 -31.41
C GLU A 120 7.72 9.61 -32.19
N ALA A 121 8.76 10.09 -31.51
CA ALA A 121 9.96 10.64 -32.17
C ALA A 121 11.00 9.57 -32.56
N ALA A 122 10.84 8.33 -32.09
CA ALA A 122 11.79 7.23 -32.28
C ALA A 122 11.31 6.15 -33.26
N GLY A 123 10.07 6.25 -33.75
CA GLY A 123 9.51 5.41 -34.81
C GLY A 123 9.30 6.20 -36.08
#